data_AF-A0A494SRL6-F1
#
_entry.id   AF-A0A494SRL6-F1
#
_cell.length_a   1.000
_cell.length_b   1.000
_cell.length_c   1.000
_cell.angle_alpha   90.00
_cell.angle_beta   90.00
_cell.angle_gamma   90.00
#
_symmetry.space_group_name_H-M   'P 1'
#
loop_
_entity.id
_entity.type
_entity.pdbx_description
1 polymer ?
#
loop_
_entity_poly.entity_id
_entity_poly.type
_entity_poly.pdbx_seq_one_letter_code
_entity_poly.pdbx_strand_id
1 'polypeptide(L)'
;MSSRAAATQCKQPWRVSSPLGFYCPSSRESFTSPLRSRRPRRFQECTVTTMARVSKFTLADRQEAVARAFGGAESPTAVAGSLGIHTTTLYRWVESSTTDKPGPARMRLVEATQELLRHADYVDITIESVAARCGLAPRTAFHHFTSKRELFQAAVDDAAAVLIERIHDKSVNATWPDAPLEQLQTFLRIAAESIYDTPRTHVLFRNLGVPQSEGTAEHWHDNFVEAITELLRSAAREGQIDPRTRLSDAARLLTGAMRGIHTAVFDGADPDTALKLVSRVHLLIPTSEN
;
A
#
# COMPACT_ATOMS: atom_id res chain seq x y z
N MET A 1 -52.18 24.60 -13.95
CA MET A 1 -51.46 23.31 -14.03
C MET A 1 -50.09 23.56 -14.64
N SER A 2 -49.04 23.57 -13.82
CA SER A 2 -47.69 23.18 -14.26
C SER A 2 -46.88 22.85 -13.01
N SER A 3 -46.45 21.59 -12.96
CA SER A 3 -45.82 20.91 -11.84
C SER A 3 -44.38 21.39 -11.66
N ARG A 4 -44.04 21.92 -10.48
CA ARG A 4 -42.64 22.04 -10.04
C ARG A 4 -42.23 20.69 -9.44
N ALA A 5 -41.35 19.98 -10.15
CA ALA A 5 -40.67 18.81 -9.62
C ALA A 5 -39.83 19.23 -8.40
N ALA A 6 -40.15 18.65 -7.25
CA ALA A 6 -39.36 18.78 -6.04
C ALA A 6 -38.01 18.09 -6.27
N ALA A 7 -36.92 18.81 -6.08
CA ALA A 7 -35.59 18.23 -6.02
C ALA A 7 -35.51 17.35 -4.77
N THR A 8 -35.41 16.04 -4.96
CA THR A 8 -35.19 15.07 -3.89
C THR A 8 -33.81 15.35 -3.28
N GLN A 9 -33.82 15.99 -2.12
CA GLN A 9 -32.64 16.28 -1.33
C GLN A 9 -32.01 14.95 -0.88
N CYS A 10 -30.80 14.67 -1.36
CA CYS A 10 -30.06 13.45 -1.06
C CYS A 10 -29.73 13.41 0.45
N LYS A 11 -30.42 12.54 1.20
CA LYS A 11 -30.16 12.27 2.63
C LYS A 11 -28.92 11.37 2.79
N GLN A 12 -27.73 11.90 2.56
CA GLN A 12 -26.47 11.19 2.80
C GLN A 12 -25.63 12.05 3.77
N PRO A 13 -25.70 11.80 5.11
CA PRO A 13 -25.10 12.67 6.12
C PRO A 13 -23.56 12.69 6.11
N TRP A 14 -22.89 11.72 5.47
CA TRP A 14 -21.42 11.64 5.39
C TRP A 14 -20.80 12.37 4.18
N ARG A 15 -21.62 12.87 3.24
CA ARG A 15 -21.13 13.59 2.04
C ARG A 15 -20.67 15.02 2.32
N VAL A 16 -20.92 15.55 3.51
CA VAL A 16 -20.56 16.91 3.88
C VAL A 16 -19.62 16.82 5.07
N SER A 17 -18.33 17.09 4.84
CA SER A 17 -17.23 17.12 5.81
C SER A 17 -16.55 15.77 6.08
N SER A 18 -15.60 15.38 5.22
CA SER A 18 -14.56 14.41 5.58
C SER A 18 -13.18 15.01 5.27
N PRO A 19 -12.17 14.83 6.15
CA PRO A 19 -10.83 15.41 6.00
C PRO A 19 -9.96 14.73 4.94
N LEU A 20 -10.47 13.69 4.29
CA LEU A 20 -9.88 13.11 3.09
C LEU A 20 -10.13 14.09 1.94
N GLY A 21 -9.15 14.91 1.58
CA GLY A 21 -9.28 15.95 0.56
C GLY A 21 -9.89 15.45 -0.75
N PHE A 22 -11.20 15.68 -0.91
CA PHE A 22 -11.95 15.39 -2.13
C PHE A 22 -11.91 16.62 -3.04
N TYR A 23 -11.23 16.51 -4.19
CA TYR A 23 -11.36 17.50 -5.27
C TYR A 23 -11.86 16.80 -6.55
N CYS A 24 -12.91 17.35 -7.14
CA CYS A 24 -13.49 16.94 -8.42
C CYS A 24 -12.71 17.60 -9.57
N PRO A 25 -12.08 16.85 -10.49
CA PRO A 25 -11.47 17.45 -11.66
C PRO A 25 -12.53 17.65 -12.76
N SER A 26 -13.02 18.89 -12.87
CA SER A 26 -13.71 19.36 -14.07
C SER A 26 -12.71 19.70 -15.18
N SER A 27 -13.09 19.37 -16.42
CA SER A 27 -12.58 19.86 -17.71
C SER A 27 -11.13 19.54 -18.09
N ARG A 28 -11.01 18.59 -19.04
CA ARG A 28 -9.88 18.43 -19.96
C ARG A 28 -9.78 19.66 -20.85
N GLU A 29 -8.65 20.37 -20.80
CA GLU A 29 -8.24 21.28 -21.86
C GLU A 29 -6.92 20.80 -22.47
N SER A 30 -7.01 20.51 -23.76
CA SER A 30 -5.95 20.02 -24.63
C SER A 30 -5.02 21.19 -25.00
N PHE A 31 -3.74 21.10 -24.64
CA PHE A 31 -2.71 22.01 -25.14
C PHE A 31 -1.74 21.25 -26.05
N THR A 32 -1.89 21.49 -27.36
CA THR A 32 -0.92 21.13 -28.41
C THR A 32 -0.04 22.34 -28.72
N SER A 33 1.29 22.18 -28.74
CA SER A 33 2.22 23.11 -29.41
C SER A 33 3.60 22.49 -29.63
N PRO A 34 4.43 23.02 -30.56
CA PRO A 34 4.90 22.22 -31.69
C PRO A 34 6.41 21.92 -31.68
N LEU A 35 6.75 20.88 -32.44
CA LEU A 35 8.09 20.42 -32.82
C LEU A 35 8.98 21.55 -33.37
N ARG A 36 10.17 21.74 -32.77
CA ARG A 36 11.28 22.48 -33.38
C ARG A 36 12.42 21.51 -33.76
N SER A 37 12.72 21.53 -35.05
CA SER A 37 13.77 20.79 -35.72
C SER A 37 15.18 21.16 -35.24
N ARG A 38 16.01 20.14 -34.98
CA ARG A 38 17.47 20.29 -34.85
C ARG A 38 18.19 19.34 -35.81
N ARG A 39 19.09 19.92 -36.61
CA ARG A 39 19.89 19.29 -37.67
C ARG A 39 20.81 18.18 -37.12
N PRO A 40 21.11 17.13 -37.91
CA PRO A 40 21.99 16.05 -37.48
C PRO A 40 23.47 16.48 -37.57
N ARG A 41 24.25 16.19 -36.51
CA ARG A 41 25.73 16.25 -36.57
C ARG A 41 26.26 14.87 -36.99
N ARG A 42 27.06 14.85 -38.06
CA ARG A 42 27.85 13.69 -38.49
C ARG A 42 28.77 13.23 -37.35
N PHE A 43 28.68 11.97 -36.96
CA PHE A 43 29.69 11.30 -36.16
C PHE A 43 30.52 10.40 -37.08
N GLN A 44 31.83 10.61 -37.08
CA GLN A 44 32.80 9.69 -37.69
C GLN A 44 32.88 8.43 -36.82
N GLU A 45 32.68 7.27 -37.44
CA GLU A 45 32.91 5.96 -36.84
C GLU A 45 34.41 5.73 -36.67
N CYS A 46 34.88 5.71 -35.42
CA CYS A 46 36.15 5.10 -35.04
C CYS A 46 35.86 3.69 -34.54
N THR A 47 36.14 2.68 -35.35
CA THR A 47 36.03 1.28 -34.98
C THR A 47 37.20 0.87 -34.08
N VAL A 48 36.98 0.89 -32.77
CA VAL A 48 37.88 0.26 -31.79
C VAL A 48 37.38 -1.17 -31.55
N THR A 49 38.03 -2.16 -32.17
CA THR A 49 37.79 -3.57 -31.89
C THR A 49 38.23 -3.89 -30.46
N THR A 50 37.27 -3.90 -29.52
CA THR A 50 37.48 -4.32 -28.13
C THR A 50 37.28 -5.83 -28.04
N MET A 51 38.36 -6.60 -27.87
CA MET A 51 38.24 -8.00 -27.44
C MET A 51 37.68 -8.03 -26.01
N ALA A 52 36.41 -8.40 -25.86
CA ALA A 52 35.79 -8.57 -24.55
C ALA A 52 36.44 -9.75 -23.82
N ARG A 53 37.06 -9.49 -22.65
CA ARG A 53 37.51 -10.55 -21.75
C ARG A 53 36.33 -11.46 -21.40
N VAL A 54 36.45 -12.75 -21.73
CA VAL A 54 35.47 -13.76 -21.32
C VAL A 54 35.44 -13.80 -19.80
N SER A 55 34.32 -13.43 -19.21
CA SER A 55 34.16 -13.40 -17.76
C SER A 55 34.18 -14.83 -17.20
N LYS A 56 34.91 -15.05 -16.10
CA LYS A 56 34.95 -16.33 -15.38
C LYS A 56 33.60 -16.76 -14.77
N PHE A 57 32.60 -15.88 -14.78
CA PHE A 57 31.27 -16.13 -14.22
C PHE A 57 30.22 -16.12 -15.33
N THR A 58 29.45 -17.20 -15.40
CA THR A 58 28.27 -17.33 -16.26
C THR A 58 27.15 -16.41 -15.77
N LEU A 59 26.10 -16.23 -16.58
CA LEU A 59 24.93 -15.46 -16.14
C LEU A 59 24.26 -16.10 -14.92
N ALA A 60 24.18 -17.44 -14.88
CA ALA A 60 23.61 -18.19 -13.75
C ALA A 60 24.44 -17.97 -12.47
N ASP A 61 25.78 -18.04 -12.54
CA ASP A 61 26.64 -17.80 -11.38
C ASP A 61 26.44 -16.39 -10.80
N ARG A 62 26.26 -15.40 -11.67
CA ARG A 62 26.02 -14.01 -11.26
C ARG A 62 24.67 -13.85 -10.59
N GLN A 63 23.63 -14.50 -11.15
CA GLN A 63 22.28 -14.48 -10.59
C GLN A 63 22.23 -15.17 -9.22
N GLU A 64 22.89 -16.32 -9.08
CA GLU A 64 23.00 -17.04 -7.80
C GLU A 64 23.78 -16.22 -6.76
N ALA A 65 24.91 -15.63 -7.15
CA ALA A 65 25.69 -14.77 -6.27
C ALA A 65 24.90 -13.54 -5.80
N VAL A 66 24.14 -12.91 -6.69
CA VAL A 66 23.25 -11.79 -6.35
C VAL A 66 22.14 -12.25 -5.40
N ALA A 67 21.53 -13.42 -5.64
CA ALA A 67 20.49 -13.97 -4.77
C ALA A 67 21.03 -14.28 -3.36
N ARG A 68 22.24 -14.85 -3.24
CA ARG A 68 22.88 -15.10 -1.94
C ARG A 68 23.23 -13.81 -1.20
N ALA A 69 23.79 -12.83 -1.92
CA ALA A 69 24.28 -11.56 -1.35
C ALA A 69 23.15 -10.61 -0.93
N PHE A 70 22.01 -10.64 -1.63
CA PHE A 70 20.94 -9.66 -1.46
C PHE A 70 19.57 -10.27 -1.17
N GLY A 71 19.46 -11.60 -1.11
CA GLY A 71 18.24 -12.33 -0.73
C GLY A 71 18.11 -12.65 0.76
N GLY A 72 19.01 -12.13 1.61
CA GLY A 72 18.98 -12.29 3.06
C GLY A 72 19.75 -13.50 3.62
N ALA A 73 20.37 -14.31 2.76
CA ALA A 73 21.14 -15.49 3.19
C ALA A 73 22.55 -15.13 3.70
N GLU A 74 23.25 -14.22 3.03
CA GLU A 74 24.62 -13.81 3.35
C GLU A 74 24.82 -12.31 3.08
N SER A 75 25.79 -11.66 3.74
CA SER A 75 26.11 -10.26 3.43
C SER A 75 26.83 -10.13 2.07
N PRO A 76 26.67 -9.02 1.34
CA PRO A 76 27.37 -8.80 0.08
C PRO A 76 28.90 -8.89 0.20
N THR A 77 29.45 -8.49 1.35
CA THR A 77 30.88 -8.62 1.65
C THR A 77 31.31 -10.07 1.79
N ALA A 78 30.52 -10.91 2.46
CA ALA A 78 30.80 -12.34 2.61
C ALA A 78 30.76 -13.06 1.26
N VAL A 79 29.71 -12.82 0.47
CA VAL A 79 29.58 -13.43 -0.87
C VAL A 79 30.70 -12.97 -1.80
N ALA A 80 31.03 -11.68 -1.81
CA ALA A 80 32.16 -11.15 -2.59
C ALA A 80 33.49 -11.79 -2.19
N GLY A 81 33.73 -11.96 -0.88
CA GLY A 81 34.88 -12.67 -0.33
C GLY A 81 34.98 -14.10 -0.82
N SER A 82 33.89 -14.87 -0.76
CA SER A 82 33.86 -16.27 -1.22
C SER A 82 34.12 -16.43 -2.72
N LEU A 83 33.74 -15.43 -3.53
CA LEU A 83 33.92 -15.43 -4.99
C LEU A 83 35.26 -14.80 -5.44
N GLY A 84 36.04 -14.26 -4.50
CA GLY A 84 37.28 -13.55 -4.79
C GLY A 84 37.04 -12.35 -5.73
N ILE A 85 35.93 -11.64 -5.56
CA ILE A 85 35.59 -10.43 -6.31
C ILE A 85 35.46 -9.24 -5.37
N HIS A 86 35.67 -8.05 -5.90
CA HIS A 86 35.32 -6.84 -5.16
C HIS A 86 33.80 -6.73 -5.01
N THR A 87 33.29 -6.30 -3.85
CA THR A 87 31.85 -6.14 -3.55
C THR A 87 31.10 -5.31 -4.60
N THR A 88 31.72 -4.26 -5.14
CA THR A 88 31.20 -3.45 -6.25
C THR A 88 30.85 -4.27 -7.51
N THR A 89 31.47 -5.43 -7.71
CA THR A 89 31.18 -6.31 -8.85
C THR A 89 29.82 -6.98 -8.72
N LEU A 90 29.41 -7.37 -7.51
CA LEU A 90 28.05 -7.89 -7.25
C LEU A 90 26.99 -6.85 -7.61
N TYR A 91 27.21 -5.60 -7.23
CA TYR A 91 26.29 -4.50 -7.53
C TYR A 91 26.19 -4.21 -9.03
N ARG A 92 27.29 -4.32 -9.79
CA ARG A 92 27.24 -4.21 -11.26
C ARG A 92 26.47 -5.34 -11.93
N TRP A 93 26.48 -6.55 -11.36
CA TRP A 93 25.70 -7.66 -11.89
C TRP A 93 24.20 -7.42 -11.75
N VAL A 94 23.76 -6.83 -10.62
CA VAL A 94 22.37 -6.38 -10.42
C VAL A 94 21.93 -5.40 -11.51
N GLU A 95 22.76 -4.39 -11.80
CA GLU A 95 22.47 -3.36 -12.84
C GLU A 95 22.28 -3.97 -14.24
N SER A 96 23.00 -5.03 -14.57
CA SER A 96 22.93 -5.67 -15.90
C SER A 96 21.69 -6.55 -16.13
N SER A 97 20.93 -6.86 -15.07
CA SER A 97 19.71 -7.69 -15.11
C SER A 97 18.39 -6.88 -15.26
N THR A 98 18.48 -5.59 -15.58
CA THR A 98 17.41 -4.58 -15.42
C THR A 98 16.30 -4.54 -16.48
N THR A 99 16.26 -5.43 -17.47
CA THR A 99 15.53 -5.13 -18.71
C THR A 99 14.00 -5.29 -18.69
N ASP A 100 13.30 -5.60 -17.59
CA ASP A 100 11.85 -5.88 -17.74
C ASP A 100 10.92 -5.63 -16.53
N LYS A 101 11.01 -4.48 -15.85
CA LYS A 101 9.94 -4.05 -14.91
C LYS A 101 9.42 -2.63 -15.24
N PRO A 102 8.16 -2.48 -15.70
CA PRO A 102 7.57 -1.16 -15.97
C PRO A 102 7.38 -0.37 -14.67
N GLY A 103 7.52 0.95 -14.73
CA GLY A 103 7.23 1.90 -13.63
C GLY A 103 8.43 2.74 -13.17
N PRO A 104 8.20 3.91 -12.54
CA PRO A 104 9.27 4.75 -11.99
C PRO A 104 10.09 4.02 -10.92
N ALA A 105 11.41 4.22 -10.90
CA ALA A 105 12.33 3.53 -9.99
C ALA A 105 11.93 3.64 -8.50
N ARG A 106 11.42 4.81 -8.07
CA ARG A 106 10.89 5.02 -6.71
C ARG A 106 9.74 4.05 -6.38
N MET A 107 8.79 3.88 -7.29
CA MET A 107 7.66 2.98 -7.07
C MET A 107 8.13 1.52 -6.98
N ARG A 108 9.03 1.10 -7.87
CA ARG A 108 9.57 -0.28 -7.83
C ARG A 108 10.28 -0.61 -6.51
N LEU A 109 10.94 0.37 -5.88
CA LEU A 109 11.54 0.21 -4.55
C LEU A 109 10.47 0.05 -3.47
N VAL A 110 9.41 0.87 -3.50
CA VAL A 110 8.25 0.76 -2.60
C VAL A 110 7.59 -0.62 -2.72
N GLU A 111 7.29 -1.06 -3.93
CA GLU A 111 6.64 -2.35 -4.19
C GLU A 111 7.52 -3.53 -3.76
N ALA A 112 8.82 -3.46 -4.05
CA ALA A 112 9.76 -4.49 -3.62
C ALA A 112 9.90 -4.55 -2.10
N THR A 113 9.78 -3.40 -1.41
CA THR A 113 9.79 -3.32 0.06
C THR A 113 8.54 -3.98 0.63
N GLN A 114 7.35 -3.63 0.13
CA GLN A 114 6.09 -4.26 0.52
C GLN A 114 6.14 -5.78 0.30
N GLU A 115 6.75 -6.23 -0.79
CA GLU A 115 6.86 -7.66 -1.08
C GLU A 115 7.81 -8.39 -0.12
N LEU A 116 8.96 -7.80 0.22
CA LEU A 116 9.89 -8.39 1.20
C LEU A 116 9.26 -8.48 2.59
N LEU A 117 8.44 -7.48 2.96
CA LEU A 117 7.70 -7.42 4.23
C LEU A 117 6.66 -8.54 4.41
N ARG A 118 6.38 -9.34 3.38
CA ARG A 118 5.57 -10.57 3.54
C ARG A 118 6.30 -11.64 4.34
N HIS A 119 7.62 -11.68 4.23
CA HIS A 119 8.43 -12.83 4.66
C HIS A 119 9.55 -12.46 5.63
N ALA A 120 9.80 -11.17 5.83
CA ALA A 120 10.87 -10.67 6.69
C ALA A 120 10.40 -9.42 7.46
N ASP A 121 10.97 -9.22 8.64
CA ASP A 121 10.66 -8.05 9.47
C ASP A 121 11.54 -6.86 9.09
N TYR A 122 11.22 -5.68 9.62
CA TYR A 122 11.96 -4.45 9.36
C TYR A 122 13.47 -4.65 9.51
N VAL A 123 13.94 -5.33 10.57
CA VAL A 123 15.37 -5.47 10.88
C VAL A 123 16.15 -6.24 9.81
N ASP A 124 15.53 -7.21 9.13
CA ASP A 124 16.20 -8.15 8.22
C ASP A 124 16.41 -7.59 6.80
N ILE A 125 15.67 -6.54 6.44
CA ILE A 125 15.67 -5.98 5.08
C ILE A 125 16.65 -4.81 4.97
N THR A 126 17.45 -4.73 3.91
CA THR A 126 18.35 -3.59 3.64
C THR A 126 17.90 -2.81 2.40
N ILE A 127 18.36 -1.56 2.24
CA ILE A 127 18.04 -0.79 1.02
C ILE A 127 18.65 -1.48 -0.20
N GLU A 128 19.82 -2.07 -0.02
CA GLU A 128 20.54 -2.85 -1.03
C GLU A 128 19.77 -4.11 -1.44
N SER A 129 19.18 -4.85 -0.49
CA SER A 129 18.35 -6.02 -0.81
C SER A 129 17.08 -5.63 -1.57
N VAL A 130 16.45 -4.50 -1.21
CA VAL A 130 15.30 -3.96 -1.94
C VAL A 130 15.71 -3.57 -3.37
N ALA A 131 16.82 -2.84 -3.53
CA ALA A 131 17.33 -2.41 -4.82
C ALA A 131 17.61 -3.62 -5.73
N ALA A 132 18.29 -4.64 -5.20
CA ALA A 132 18.56 -5.88 -5.93
C ALA A 132 17.26 -6.59 -6.39
N ARG A 133 16.24 -6.66 -5.53
CA ARG A 133 14.95 -7.31 -5.86
C ARG A 133 14.19 -6.62 -7.00
N CYS A 134 14.36 -5.32 -7.17
CA CYS A 134 13.79 -4.58 -8.29
C CYS A 134 14.79 -4.29 -9.42
N GLY A 135 15.96 -4.93 -9.39
CA GLY A 135 17.03 -4.81 -10.39
C GLY A 135 17.77 -3.48 -10.35
N LEU A 136 17.52 -2.61 -9.37
CA LEU A 136 18.17 -1.31 -9.29
C LEU A 136 19.56 -1.37 -8.67
N ALA A 137 20.43 -0.47 -9.12
CA ALA A 137 21.67 -0.18 -8.42
C ALA A 137 21.37 0.37 -7.01
N PRO A 138 22.19 0.05 -5.99
CA PRO A 138 22.05 0.69 -4.67
C PRO A 138 22.14 2.20 -4.75
N ARG A 139 23.04 2.73 -5.60
CA ARG A 139 23.18 4.18 -5.80
C ARG A 139 21.85 4.81 -6.25
N THR A 140 21.07 4.12 -7.09
CA THR A 140 19.75 4.59 -7.50
C THR A 140 18.75 4.55 -6.35
N ALA A 141 18.80 3.53 -5.50
CA ALA A 141 17.94 3.45 -4.32
C ALA A 141 18.25 4.56 -3.29
N PHE A 142 19.53 4.78 -2.97
CA PHE A 142 19.98 5.86 -2.09
C PHE A 142 19.73 7.26 -2.66
N HIS A 143 19.57 7.40 -3.98
CA HIS A 143 19.14 8.65 -4.59
C HIS A 143 17.65 8.95 -4.33
N HIS A 144 16.81 7.93 -4.25
CA HIS A 144 15.38 8.08 -4.01
C HIS A 144 15.00 8.11 -2.54
N PHE A 145 15.72 7.37 -1.70
CA PHE A 145 15.45 7.25 -0.28
C PHE A 145 16.76 7.39 0.49
N THR A 146 16.82 8.41 1.34
CA THR A 146 18.00 8.75 2.13
C THR A 146 18.21 7.80 3.31
N SER A 147 17.16 7.08 3.72
CA SER A 147 17.23 6.11 4.82
C SER A 147 16.28 4.93 4.62
N LYS A 148 16.57 3.84 5.33
CA LYS A 148 15.71 2.64 5.38
C LYS A 148 14.35 3.00 5.96
N ARG A 149 14.31 3.86 6.98
CA ARG A 149 13.06 4.36 7.58
C ARG A 149 12.19 5.07 6.54
N GLU A 150 12.77 5.95 5.73
CA GLU A 150 12.05 6.70 4.69
C GLU A 150 11.45 5.76 3.63
N LEU A 151 12.21 4.76 3.18
CA LEU A 151 11.73 3.76 2.22
C LEU A 151 10.54 2.96 2.78
N PHE A 152 10.63 2.51 4.03
CA PHE A 152 9.57 1.74 4.68
C PHE A 152 8.33 2.58 4.95
N GLN A 153 8.52 3.84 5.35
CA GLN A 153 7.41 4.77 5.51
C GLN A 153 6.68 4.97 4.18
N ALA A 154 7.42 5.20 3.10
CA ALA A 154 6.82 5.32 1.77
C ALA A 154 6.08 4.05 1.33
N ALA A 155 6.58 2.87 1.73
CA ALA A 155 5.91 1.60 1.45
C ALA A 155 4.60 1.42 2.21
N VAL A 156 4.56 1.86 3.48
CA VAL A 156 3.38 1.83 4.33
C VAL A 156 2.35 2.87 3.88
N ASP A 157 2.78 4.10 3.57
CA ASP A 157 1.90 5.16 3.07
C ASP A 157 1.27 4.83 1.72
N ASP A 158 2.04 4.24 0.80
CA ASP A 158 1.52 3.76 -0.48
C ASP A 158 0.43 2.69 -0.29
N ALA A 159 0.67 1.71 0.61
CA ALA A 159 -0.32 0.68 0.90
C ALA A 159 -1.59 1.26 1.53
N ALA A 160 -1.46 2.25 2.42
CA ALA A 160 -2.61 2.94 3.01
C ALA A 160 -3.39 3.74 1.95
N ALA A 161 -2.71 4.48 1.07
CA ALA A 161 -3.35 5.24 0.00
C ALA A 161 -4.14 4.33 -0.96
N VAL A 162 -3.54 3.22 -1.40
CA VAL A 162 -4.21 2.23 -2.25
C VAL A 162 -5.43 1.64 -1.55
N LEU A 163 -5.32 1.32 -0.26
CA LEU A 163 -6.45 0.77 0.50
C LEU A 163 -7.60 1.78 0.63
N ILE A 164 -7.29 3.04 0.94
CA ILE A 164 -8.28 4.13 1.02
C ILE A 164 -9.04 4.25 -0.30
N GLU A 165 -8.32 4.28 -1.42
CA GLU A 165 -8.92 4.39 -2.76
C GLU A 165 -9.84 3.19 -3.04
N ARG A 166 -9.41 1.96 -2.71
CA ARG A 166 -10.25 0.77 -2.91
C ARG A 166 -11.51 0.77 -2.05
N ILE A 167 -11.41 1.18 -0.78
CA ILE A 167 -12.57 1.31 0.11
C ILE A 167 -13.53 2.35 -0.45
N HIS A 168 -13.02 3.49 -0.91
CA HIS A 168 -13.81 4.54 -1.53
C HIS A 168 -14.56 4.02 -2.76
N ASP A 169 -13.86 3.39 -3.70
CA ASP A 169 -14.45 2.91 -4.96
C ASP A 169 -15.53 1.85 -4.72
N LYS A 170 -15.30 0.91 -3.80
CA LYS A 170 -16.32 -0.06 -3.41
C LYS A 170 -17.51 0.61 -2.71
N SER A 171 -17.26 1.61 -1.87
CA SER A 171 -18.31 2.34 -1.15
C SER A 171 -19.22 3.14 -2.07
N VAL A 172 -18.67 3.76 -3.12
CA VAL A 172 -19.44 4.51 -4.13
C VAL A 172 -20.37 3.61 -4.93
N ASN A 173 -19.96 2.36 -5.17
CA ASN A 173 -20.72 1.38 -5.95
C ASN A 173 -21.62 0.48 -5.08
N ALA A 174 -21.57 0.62 -3.76
CA ALA A 174 -22.35 -0.20 -2.85
C ALA A 174 -23.80 0.31 -2.72
N THR A 175 -24.73 -0.63 -2.52
CA THR A 175 -26.05 -0.32 -1.98
C THR A 175 -25.95 -0.22 -0.47
N TRP A 176 -26.40 0.91 0.08
CA TRP A 176 -26.39 1.18 1.50
C TRP A 176 -27.80 1.00 2.09
N PRO A 177 -27.95 0.27 3.20
CA PRO A 177 -29.23 0.13 3.88
C PRO A 177 -29.64 1.43 4.59
N ASP A 178 -30.92 1.56 4.93
CA ASP A 178 -31.42 2.75 5.65
C ASP A 178 -31.00 2.75 7.12
N ALA A 179 -31.00 1.58 7.78
CA ALA A 179 -30.68 1.46 9.20
C ALA A 179 -29.17 1.67 9.48
N PRO A 180 -28.78 2.59 10.38
CA PRO A 180 -27.36 2.90 10.65
C PRO A 180 -26.50 1.71 11.13
N LEU A 181 -27.01 0.81 11.96
CA LEU A 181 -26.25 -0.40 12.33
C LEU A 181 -26.01 -1.34 11.14
N GLU A 182 -26.94 -1.43 10.20
CA GLU A 182 -26.75 -2.19 8.96
C GLU A 182 -25.78 -1.47 8.01
N GLN A 183 -25.74 -0.12 8.04
CA GLN A 183 -24.72 0.65 7.33
C GLN A 183 -23.33 0.36 7.92
N LEU A 184 -23.20 0.30 9.25
CA LEU A 184 -21.95 -0.12 9.90
C LEU A 184 -21.52 -1.52 9.46
N GLN A 185 -22.44 -2.49 9.45
CA GLN A 185 -22.16 -3.82 8.91
C GLN A 185 -21.64 -3.76 7.46
N THR A 186 -22.29 -2.98 6.60
CA THR A 186 -21.92 -2.81 5.19
C THR A 186 -20.53 -2.18 5.05
N PHE A 187 -20.24 -1.15 5.83
CA PHE A 187 -18.94 -0.47 5.85
C PHE A 187 -17.81 -1.42 6.29
N LEU A 188 -17.99 -2.15 7.39
CA LEU A 188 -17.00 -3.11 7.89
C LEU A 188 -16.72 -4.22 6.87
N ARG A 189 -17.77 -4.73 6.20
CA ARG A 189 -17.64 -5.72 5.12
C ARG A 189 -16.84 -5.17 3.94
N ILE A 190 -17.18 -3.98 3.44
CA ILE A 190 -16.46 -3.34 2.32
C ILE A 190 -14.99 -3.14 2.67
N ALA A 191 -14.70 -2.69 3.89
CA ALA A 191 -13.33 -2.53 4.38
C ALA A 191 -12.58 -3.87 4.35
N ALA A 192 -13.17 -4.94 4.88
CA ALA A 192 -12.55 -6.27 4.87
C ALA A 192 -12.31 -6.82 3.46
N GLU A 193 -13.31 -6.75 2.59
CA GLU A 193 -13.15 -7.18 1.19
C GLU A 193 -12.05 -6.37 0.48
N SER A 194 -11.95 -5.06 0.75
CA SER A 194 -10.90 -4.22 0.16
C SER A 194 -9.51 -4.61 0.65
N ILE A 195 -9.39 -4.98 1.93
CA ILE A 195 -8.14 -5.46 2.54
C ILE A 195 -7.71 -6.77 1.88
N TYR A 196 -8.62 -7.75 1.77
CA TYR A 196 -8.30 -9.08 1.25
C TYR A 196 -8.03 -9.09 -0.26
N ASP A 197 -8.70 -8.24 -1.04
CA ASP A 197 -8.45 -8.10 -2.48
C ASP A 197 -7.13 -7.37 -2.80
N THR A 198 -6.45 -6.81 -1.79
CA THR A 198 -5.26 -5.97 -1.97
C THR A 198 -4.06 -6.61 -1.29
N PRO A 199 -3.25 -7.43 -1.97
CA PRO A 199 -2.16 -8.18 -1.33
C PRO A 199 -1.17 -7.31 -0.54
N ARG A 200 -0.97 -6.05 -0.93
CA ARG A 200 0.00 -5.12 -0.31
C ARG A 200 -0.42 -4.62 1.07
N THR A 201 -1.70 -4.74 1.44
CA THR A 201 -2.23 -4.22 2.71
C THR A 201 -1.70 -4.92 3.94
N HIS A 202 -1.13 -6.13 3.81
CA HIS A 202 -0.51 -6.85 4.92
C HIS A 202 0.48 -6.00 5.73
N VAL A 203 1.16 -5.04 5.10
CA VAL A 203 2.10 -4.12 5.78
C VAL A 203 1.45 -3.22 6.81
N LEU A 204 0.13 -3.01 6.73
CA LEU A 204 -0.65 -2.17 7.65
C LEU A 204 -1.11 -2.95 8.89
N PHE A 205 -1.20 -4.28 8.80
CA PHE A 205 -1.86 -5.11 9.82
C PHE A 205 -0.90 -6.04 10.59
N ARG A 206 0.30 -6.28 10.07
CA ARG A 206 1.35 -7.06 10.74
C ARG A 206 2.22 -6.17 11.64
N ASN A 207 2.72 -6.72 12.74
CA ASN A 207 3.69 -6.02 13.59
C ASN A 207 5.11 -6.21 13.04
N LEU A 208 5.46 -5.42 12.02
CA LEU A 208 6.70 -5.57 11.26
C LEU A 208 7.93 -4.92 11.93
N GLY A 209 7.76 -4.34 13.13
CA GLY A 209 8.83 -3.61 13.82
C GLY A 209 9.26 -2.31 13.15
N VAL A 210 8.46 -1.80 12.20
CA VAL A 210 8.69 -0.49 11.56
C VAL A 210 8.42 0.59 12.62
N PRO A 211 9.35 1.53 12.88
CA PRO A 211 9.10 2.62 13.79
C PRO A 211 7.86 3.40 13.39
N GLN A 212 6.99 3.68 14.35
CA GLN A 212 5.83 4.56 14.16
C GLN A 212 6.30 5.92 13.64
N SER A 213 5.59 6.46 12.66
CA SER A 213 5.97 7.70 12.01
C SER A 213 4.74 8.43 11.49
N GLU A 214 4.80 9.76 11.52
CA GLU A 214 3.74 10.64 11.06
C GLU A 214 3.57 10.48 9.53
N GLY A 215 2.39 10.02 9.10
CA GLY A 215 2.17 9.70 7.69
C GLY A 215 0.74 9.27 7.35
N THR A 216 0.49 9.01 6.07
CA THR A 216 -0.83 8.60 5.55
C THR A 216 -1.39 7.38 6.28
N ALA A 217 -0.55 6.42 6.66
CA ALA A 217 -1.02 5.23 7.37
C ALA A 217 -1.53 5.51 8.80
N GLU A 218 -0.92 6.45 9.53
CA GLU A 218 -1.41 6.86 10.85
C GLU A 218 -2.76 7.57 10.72
N HIS A 219 -2.84 8.54 9.79
CA HIS A 219 -4.08 9.26 9.50
C HIS A 219 -5.19 8.32 8.99
N TRP A 220 -4.84 7.27 8.22
CA TRP A 220 -5.80 6.27 7.77
C TRP A 220 -6.48 5.55 8.94
N HIS A 221 -5.71 5.17 9.96
CA HIS A 221 -6.25 4.52 11.14
C HIS A 221 -7.23 5.43 11.88
N ASP A 222 -6.83 6.68 12.15
CA ASP A 222 -7.66 7.66 12.84
C ASP A 222 -8.93 7.97 12.05
N ASN A 223 -8.82 8.13 10.73
CA ASN A 223 -9.97 8.34 9.85
C ASN A 223 -10.94 7.15 9.85
N PHE A 224 -10.42 5.92 9.94
CA PHE A 224 -11.25 4.72 10.01
C PHE A 224 -12.02 4.65 11.35
N VAL A 225 -11.37 4.98 12.46
CA VAL A 225 -12.02 5.07 13.78
C VAL A 225 -13.08 6.16 13.80
N GLU A 226 -12.81 7.33 13.21
CA GLU A 226 -13.79 8.42 13.13
C GLU A 226 -15.00 8.04 12.25
N ALA A 227 -14.77 7.36 11.12
CA ALA A 227 -15.85 6.87 10.26
C ALA A 227 -16.80 5.91 11.00
N ILE A 228 -16.24 4.96 11.77
CA ILE A 228 -17.04 4.07 12.63
C ILE A 228 -17.77 4.89 13.70
N THR A 229 -17.11 5.87 14.30
CA THR A 229 -17.69 6.73 15.34
C THR A 229 -18.91 7.51 14.82
N GLU A 230 -18.89 8.04 13.59
CA GLU A 230 -20.05 8.73 13.02
C GLU A 230 -21.21 7.76 12.72
N LEU A 231 -20.93 6.54 12.23
CA LEU A 231 -21.97 5.53 12.02
C LEU A 231 -22.64 5.12 13.35
N LEU A 232 -21.85 4.94 14.41
CA LEU A 232 -22.37 4.68 15.76
C LEU A 232 -23.16 5.89 16.29
N ARG A 233 -22.72 7.12 16.01
CA ARG A 233 -23.45 8.34 16.38
C ARG A 233 -24.80 8.41 15.68
N SER A 234 -24.87 8.04 14.40
CA SER A 234 -26.12 7.95 13.66
C SER A 234 -27.06 6.90 14.25
N ALA A 235 -26.55 5.70 14.54
CA ALA A 235 -27.32 4.62 15.18
C ALA A 235 -27.86 5.02 16.57
N ALA A 236 -27.05 5.73 17.37
CA ALA A 236 -27.48 6.24 18.67
C ALA A 236 -28.60 7.29 18.56
N ARG A 237 -28.55 8.18 17.56
CA ARG A 237 -29.63 9.17 17.30
C ARG A 237 -30.95 8.49 16.94
N GLU A 238 -30.90 7.33 16.30
CA GLU A 238 -32.08 6.52 15.96
C GLU A 238 -32.51 5.56 17.09
N GLY A 239 -31.86 5.63 18.26
CA GLY A 239 -32.20 4.79 19.40
C GLY A 239 -31.78 3.33 19.25
N GLN A 240 -30.91 2.99 18.30
CA GLN A 240 -30.47 1.61 18.05
C GLN A 240 -29.40 1.11 19.04
N ILE A 241 -28.78 2.01 19.80
CA ILE A 241 -27.67 1.72 20.72
C ILE A 241 -28.08 2.14 22.13
N ASP A 242 -27.73 1.32 23.14
CA ASP A 242 -27.92 1.67 24.55
C ASP A 242 -27.32 3.07 24.83
N PRO A 243 -28.12 4.05 25.30
CA PRO A 243 -27.66 5.41 25.58
C PRO A 243 -26.49 5.51 26.56
N ARG A 244 -26.23 4.46 27.36
CA ARG A 244 -25.08 4.38 28.28
C ARG A 244 -23.76 4.03 27.57
N THR A 245 -23.80 3.63 26.31
CA THR A 245 -22.63 3.22 25.54
C THR A 245 -21.75 4.42 25.18
N ARG A 246 -20.47 4.37 25.54
CA ARG A 246 -19.47 5.34 25.08
C ARG A 246 -19.04 5.03 23.65
N LEU A 247 -19.53 5.82 22.70
CA LEU A 247 -19.34 5.57 21.27
C LEU A 247 -17.87 5.57 20.82
N SER A 248 -17.02 6.43 21.42
CA SER A 248 -15.58 6.45 21.14
C SER A 248 -14.88 5.16 21.53
N ASP A 249 -15.26 4.59 22.69
CA ASP A 249 -14.67 3.37 23.21
C ASP A 249 -15.15 2.18 22.38
N ALA A 250 -16.45 2.16 22.04
CA ALA A 250 -17.03 1.19 21.12
C ALA A 250 -16.33 1.19 19.75
N ALA A 251 -16.12 2.36 19.13
CA ALA A 251 -15.42 2.47 17.85
C ALA A 251 -14.00 1.89 17.92
N ARG A 252 -13.22 2.26 18.94
CA ARG A 252 -11.86 1.73 19.15
C ARG A 252 -11.85 0.20 19.35
N LEU A 253 -12.81 -0.33 20.11
CA LEU A 253 -12.93 -1.77 20.34
C LEU A 253 -13.32 -2.54 19.06
N LEU A 254 -14.25 -2.00 18.27
CA LEU A 254 -14.59 -2.59 16.96
C LEU A 254 -13.38 -2.58 16.01
N THR A 255 -12.65 -1.46 15.93
CA THR A 255 -11.41 -1.38 15.13
C THR A 255 -10.36 -2.38 15.62
N GLY A 256 -10.23 -2.58 16.93
CA GLY A 256 -9.36 -3.60 17.52
C GLY A 256 -9.75 -5.02 17.11
N ALA A 257 -11.04 -5.36 17.18
CA ALA A 257 -11.57 -6.65 16.74
C ALA A 257 -11.31 -6.89 15.25
N MET A 258 -11.58 -5.90 14.40
CA MET A 258 -11.28 -5.93 12.97
C MET A 258 -9.80 -6.20 12.71
N ARG A 259 -8.92 -5.45 13.39
CA ARG A 259 -7.47 -5.61 13.23
C ARG A 259 -7.01 -7.02 13.58
N GLY A 260 -7.52 -7.58 14.69
CA GLY A 260 -7.24 -8.96 15.08
C GLY A 260 -7.67 -9.98 14.04
N ILE A 261 -8.87 -9.81 13.46
CA ILE A 261 -9.37 -10.68 12.38
C ILE A 261 -8.48 -10.56 11.13
N HIS A 262 -8.11 -9.35 10.70
CA HIS A 262 -7.24 -9.16 9.54
C HIS A 262 -5.84 -9.73 9.76
N THR A 263 -5.24 -9.50 10.93
CA THR A 263 -3.94 -10.10 11.30
C THR A 263 -4.01 -11.63 11.20
N ALA A 264 -5.06 -12.26 11.75
CA ALA A 264 -5.23 -13.72 11.64
C ALA A 264 -5.30 -14.21 10.18
N VAL A 265 -5.96 -13.47 9.28
CA VAL A 265 -5.99 -13.80 7.85
C VAL A 265 -4.60 -13.71 7.23
N PHE A 266 -3.85 -12.65 7.53
CA PHE A 266 -2.48 -12.51 7.03
C PHE A 266 -1.51 -13.56 7.60
N ASP A 267 -1.85 -14.14 8.75
CA ASP A 267 -1.14 -15.27 9.36
C ASP A 267 -1.66 -16.64 8.90
N GLY A 268 -2.58 -16.68 7.92
CA GLY A 268 -3.00 -17.90 7.22
C GLY A 268 -4.42 -18.38 7.51
N ALA A 269 -5.22 -17.64 8.29
CA ALA A 269 -6.64 -17.96 8.45
C ALA A 269 -7.42 -17.73 7.14
N ASP A 270 -8.51 -18.48 6.97
CA ASP A 270 -9.37 -18.41 5.79
C ASP A 270 -10.10 -17.05 5.65
N PRO A 271 -9.89 -16.29 4.55
CA PRO A 271 -10.56 -15.02 4.31
C PRO A 271 -12.09 -15.12 4.28
N ASP A 272 -12.66 -16.22 3.77
CA ASP A 272 -14.13 -16.37 3.67
C ASP A 272 -14.77 -16.49 5.06
N THR A 273 -14.11 -17.23 5.95
CA THR A 273 -14.49 -17.30 7.36
C THR A 273 -14.35 -15.93 8.02
N ALA A 274 -13.28 -15.19 7.74
CA ALA A 274 -13.07 -13.86 8.28
C ALA A 274 -14.15 -12.87 7.82
N LEU A 275 -14.57 -12.89 6.56
CA LEU A 275 -15.66 -12.05 6.05
C LEU A 275 -16.99 -12.32 6.78
N LYS A 276 -17.32 -13.58 7.05
CA LYS A 276 -18.49 -13.96 7.87
C LYS A 276 -18.40 -13.39 9.28
N LEU A 277 -17.22 -13.45 9.92
CA LEU A 277 -17.01 -12.88 11.25
C LEU A 277 -17.12 -11.35 11.25
N VAL A 278 -16.46 -10.67 10.31
CA VAL A 278 -16.51 -9.21 10.14
C VAL A 278 -17.96 -8.73 10.01
N SER A 279 -18.78 -9.42 9.22
CA SER A 279 -20.19 -9.06 9.04
C SER A 279 -21.00 -9.11 10.33
N ARG A 280 -20.50 -9.73 11.40
CA ARG A 280 -21.15 -9.85 12.70
C ARG A 280 -20.52 -8.96 13.78
N VAL A 281 -19.38 -8.32 13.51
CA VAL A 281 -18.66 -7.50 14.49
C VAL A 281 -19.53 -6.35 15.04
N HIS A 282 -20.40 -5.78 14.21
CA HIS A 282 -21.34 -4.75 14.64
C HIS A 282 -22.32 -5.21 15.74
N LEU A 283 -22.56 -6.53 15.88
CA LEU A 283 -23.43 -7.09 16.92
C LEU A 283 -22.79 -7.05 18.33
N LEU A 284 -21.52 -6.67 18.44
CA LEU A 284 -20.88 -6.42 19.73
C LEU A 284 -21.37 -5.12 20.37
N ILE A 285 -22.07 -4.27 19.61
CA ILE A 285 -22.63 -3.02 20.12
C ILE A 285 -23.90 -3.30 20.94
N PRO A 286 -23.97 -2.88 22.21
CA PRO A 286 -25.17 -3.03 23.02
C PRO A 286 -26.34 -2.27 22.38
N THR A 287 -27.42 -2.99 22.09
CA THR A 287 -28.66 -2.40 21.57
C THR A 287 -29.51 -1.84 22.72
N SER A 288 -30.29 -0.80 22.44
CA SER A 288 -31.29 -0.33 23.40
C SER A 288 -32.24 -1.48 23.76
N GLU A 289 -32.50 -1.68 25.05
CA GLU A 289 -33.64 -2.49 25.47
C GLU A 289 -34.92 -1.74 25.07
N ASN A 290 -35.81 -2.46 24.39
CA ASN A 290 -37.11 -1.96 23.96
C ASN A 290 -38.10 -1.99 25.15
#